data_AF-A0A962WXT5-F1
#
_entry.id   AF-A0A962WXT5-F1
#
_cell.length_a   1.000
_cell.length_b   1.000
_cell.length_c   1.000
_cell.angle_alpha   90.00
_cell.angle_beta   90.00
_cell.angle_gamma   90.00
#
_symmetry.space_group_name_H-M   'P 1'
#
loop_
_entity.id
_entity.type
_entity.pdbx_description
1 polymer ?
#
loop_
_entity_poly.entity_id
_entity_poly.type
_entity_poly.pdbx_seq_one_letter_code
_entity_poly.pdbx_strand_id
1 'polypeptide(L)' 'MTIRKSLLTLLLTLFCGIALAASLKPYDGETPELRLNDLNGQAHNLQDFKGKVVLVQFWATYCTPCR' A
#
# COMPACT_ATOMS: atom_id res chain seq x y z
N MET A 1 9.91 39.22 21.67
CA MET A 1 10.15 37.87 22.23
C MET A 1 9.09 36.83 21.82
N THR A 2 8.12 37.19 20.97
CA THR A 2 7.01 36.36 20.47
C THR A 2 7.29 35.71 19.10
N ILE A 3 8.10 36.36 18.26
CA ILE A 3 8.47 35.90 16.91
C ILE A 3 9.35 34.64 16.93
N ARG A 4 10.34 34.58 17.83
CA ARG A 4 11.25 33.42 17.93
C ARG A 4 10.53 32.16 18.46
N LYS A 5 9.53 32.35 19.33
CA LYS A 5 8.64 31.28 19.82
C LYS A 5 7.67 30.81 18.74
N SER A 6 7.07 31.74 17.99
CA SER A 6 6.16 31.43 16.87
C SER A 6 6.88 30.67 15.76
N LEU A 7 8.12 31.06 15.45
CA LEU A 7 8.97 30.38 14.46
C LEU A 7 9.35 28.96 14.93
N LEU A 8 9.66 28.78 16.22
CA LEU A 8 9.93 27.46 16.80
C LEU A 8 8.71 26.55 16.75
N THR A 9 7.51 27.05 17.07
CA THR A 9 6.27 26.26 16.95
C THR A 9 5.94 25.89 15.51
N LEU A 10 6.18 26.79 14.55
CA LEU A 10 5.97 26.52 13.12
C LEU A 10 6.96 25.46 12.60
N LEU A 11 8.21 25.51 13.03
CA LEU A 11 9.22 24.49 12.71
C LEU A 11 8.88 23.12 13.32
N LEU A 12 8.36 23.09 14.56
CA LEU A 12 7.98 21.85 15.24
C LEU A 12 6.79 21.15 14.58
N THR A 13 5.78 21.91 14.15
CA THR A 13 4.62 21.35 13.44
C THR A 13 4.98 20.89 12.03
N LEU A 14 5.88 21.58 11.33
CA LEU A 14 6.40 21.17 10.03
C LEU A 14 7.21 19.86 10.12
N PHE A 15 7.97 19.66 11.19
CA PHE A 15 8.78 18.45 11.41
C PHE A 15 7.93 17.22 11.75
N CYS A 16 6.80 17.40 12.45
CA CYS A 16 5.91 16.30 12.83
C CYS A 16 5.07 15.75 11.64
N GLY A 17 4.70 16.62 10.69
CA GLY A 17 3.86 16.24 9.55
C GLY A 17 4.50 15.24 8.57
N ILE A 18 5.83 15.15 8.54
CA ILE A 18 6.56 14.28 7.60
C ILE A 18 6.68 12.84 8.13
N ALA A 19 6.61 12.63 9.44
CA ALA A 19 6.87 11.33 10.06
C ALA A 19 5.79 10.27 9.80
N LEU A 20 4.58 10.66 9.38
CA LEU A 20 3.43 9.75 9.30
C LEU A 20 3.32 8.97 7.97
N ALA A 21 4.04 9.37 6.91
CA ALA A 21 3.85 8.80 5.57
C ALA A 21 4.76 7.61 5.22
N ALA A 22 5.63 7.15 6.13
CA ALA A 22 6.78 6.31 5.78
C ALA A 22 6.76 4.91 6.41
N SER A 23 5.73 4.08 6.18
CA SER A 23 5.77 2.68 6.65
C SER A 23 5.29 1.60 5.68
N LEU A 24 5.33 1.87 4.36
CA LEU A 24 5.25 0.80 3.37
C LEU A 24 6.66 0.41 2.95
N LYS A 25 7.12 -0.77 3.38
CA LYS A 25 8.37 -1.38 2.91
C LYS A 25 8.04 -2.30 1.71
N PRO A 26 8.80 -2.24 0.60
CA PRO A 26 8.68 -3.21 -0.46
C PRO A 26 8.88 -4.64 0.05
N TYR A 27 8.06 -5.57 -0.43
CA TYR A 27 8.25 -6.99 -0.17
C TYR A 27 9.48 -7.50 -0.92
N ASP A 28 10.40 -8.14 -0.22
CA ASP A 28 11.69 -8.65 -0.72
C ASP A 28 11.78 -10.18 -0.77
N GLY A 29 10.69 -10.89 -0.44
CA GLY A 29 10.61 -12.34 -0.52
C GLY A 29 10.21 -12.87 -1.90
N GLU A 30 10.16 -14.19 -2.03
CA GLU A 30 9.62 -14.85 -3.22
C GLU A 30 8.11 -14.61 -3.32
N THR A 31 7.63 -14.38 -4.54
CA THR A 31 6.19 -14.26 -4.78
C THR A 31 5.49 -15.58 -4.42
N PRO A 32 4.51 -15.59 -3.49
CA PRO A 32 3.80 -16.80 -3.13
C PRO A 32 3.09 -17.43 -4.34
N GLU A 33 2.95 -18.76 -4.32
CA GLU A 33 2.12 -19.42 -5.33
C GLU A 33 0.66 -18.97 -5.17
N LEU A 34 0.08 -18.50 -6.27
CA LEU A 34 -1.33 -18.15 -6.34
C LEU A 34 -1.93 -18.80 -7.58
N ARG A 35 -2.79 -19.77 -7.33
CA ARG A 35 -3.56 -20.50 -8.35
C ARG A 35 -5.03 -20.50 -7.94
N LEU A 36 -5.87 -19.90 -8.77
CA LEU A 36 -7.29 -19.71 -8.48
C LEU A 36 -8.11 -19.97 -9.73
N ASN A 37 -9.32 -20.49 -9.55
CA ASN A 37 -10.30 -20.52 -10.62
C ASN A 37 -11.05 -19.18 -10.64
N ASP A 38 -11.30 -18.65 -11.83
CA ASP A 38 -12.20 -17.52 -11.99
C ASP A 38 -13.68 -17.92 -11.91
N LEU A 39 -14.57 -16.95 -12.12
CA LEU A 39 -16.02 -17.17 -12.07
C LEU A 39 -16.55 -18.11 -13.17
N ASN A 40 -15.78 -18.34 -14.23
CA ASN A 40 -16.10 -19.28 -15.30
C ASN A 40 -15.46 -20.65 -15.08
N GLY A 41 -14.73 -20.84 -13.98
CA GLY A 41 -13.99 -22.08 -13.69
C GLY A 41 -12.66 -22.20 -14.42
N GLN A 42 -12.19 -21.16 -15.12
CA GLN A 42 -10.86 -21.18 -15.73
C GLN A 42 -9.80 -21.04 -14.64
N ALA A 43 -8.82 -21.95 -14.64
CA ALA A 43 -7.67 -21.87 -13.76
C ALA A 43 -6.70 -20.78 -14.23
N HIS A 44 -6.33 -19.88 -13.32
CA HIS A 44 -5.33 -18.84 -13.52
C HIS A 44 -4.17 -19.05 -12.55
N ASN A 45 -2.94 -18.90 -13.03
CA ASN A 45 -1.73 -18.98 -12.21
C ASN A 45 -0.96 -17.66 -12.29
N LEU A 46 -0.53 -17.14 -11.14
CA LEU A 46 0.25 -15.90 -11.10
C LEU A 46 1.57 -16.00 -11.90
N GLN A 47 2.12 -17.21 -12.04
CA GLN A 47 3.32 -17.44 -12.85
C GLN A 47 3.13 -17.13 -14.34
N ASP A 48 1.90 -17.16 -14.85
CA ASP A 48 1.58 -16.86 -16.25
C ASP A 48 1.81 -15.37 -16.57
N PHE A 49 1.96 -14.54 -15.54
CA PHE A 49 2.19 -13.10 -15.65
C PHE A 49 3.65 -12.68 -15.39
N LYS A 50 4.59 -13.63 -15.31
CA LYS A 50 6.02 -13.30 -15.15
C LYS A 50 6.50 -12.32 -16.21
N GLY A 51 7.30 -11.34 -15.78
CA GLY A 51 7.82 -10.27 -16.65
C GLY A 51 6.84 -9.12 -16.88
N LYS A 52 5.64 -9.16 -16.31
CA LYS A 52 4.68 -8.04 -16.33
C LYS A 52 4.58 -7.40 -14.95
N VAL A 53 4.30 -6.10 -14.93
CA VAL A 53 3.86 -5.43 -13.70
C VAL A 53 2.40 -5.80 -13.46
N VAL A 54 2.12 -6.44 -12.32
CA VAL A 54 0.80 -6.93 -11.94
C VAL A 54 0.40 -6.32 -10.61
N LEU A 55 -0.83 -5.78 -10.55
CA LEU A 55 -1.47 -5.38 -9.30
C LEU A 55 -2.47 -6.47 -8.89
N VAL A 56 -2.23 -7.11 -7.74
CA VAL A 56 -3.18 -8.07 -7.15
C VAL A 56 -4.02 -7.33 -6.12
N GLN A 57 -5.34 -7.34 -6.30
CA GLN A 57 -6.29 -6.71 -5.39
C GLN A 57 -7.12 -7.79 -4.68
N PHE A 58 -6.97 -7.92 -3.37
CA PHE A 58 -7.82 -8.78 -2.54
C PHE A 58 -9.04 -8.00 -2.08
N TRP A 59 -10.23 -8.39 -2.55
CA TRP A 59 -11.51 -7.78 -2.19
C TRP A 59 -12.58 -8.84 -1.94
N ALA A 60 -13.68 -8.41 -1.32
CA ALA A 60 -14.87 -9.22 -1.16
C ALA A 60 -16.12 -8.36 -1.35
N THR A 61 -17.24 -8.98 -1.71
CA THR A 61 -18.53 -8.30 -1.92
C THR A 61 -19.07 -7.60 -0.67
N TYR A 62 -18.55 -7.96 0.50
CA TYR A 62 -18.91 -7.42 1.80
C TYR A 62 -17.81 -6.54 2.43
N CYS A 63 -16.76 -6.18 1.69
CA CYS A 63 -15.74 -5.28 2.22
C CYS A 63 -16.26 -3.83 2.31
N THR A 64 -16.46 -3.34 3.54
CA THR A 64 -16.92 -1.97 3.83
C THR A 64 -16.11 -0.86 3.15
N PRO A 65 -14.76 -0.86 3.17
CA PRO A 65 -13.98 0.18 2.49
C PRO A 65 -13.86 -0.02 0.96
N CYS A 66 -14.50 -1.06 0.41
CA CYS A 66 -14.46 -1.38 -1.02
C CYS A 66 -15.76 -0.99 -1.75
N ARG A 67 -16.71 -0.33 -1.06
CA ARG A 67 -17.84 0.38 -1.68
C ARG A 67 -17.45 1.83 -1.96
#